data_AF-A0A9X2GYY5-F1
#
_entry.id   AF-A0A9X2GYY5-F1
#
_cell.length_a   1.000
_cell.length_b   1.000
_cell.length_c   1.000
_cell.angle_alpha   90.00
_cell.angle_beta   90.00
_cell.angle_gamma   90.00
#
_symmetry.space_group_name_H-M   'P 1'
#
loop_
_entity.id
_entity.type
_entity.pdbx_description
1 polymer ?
#
loop_
_entity_poly.entity_id
_entity_poly.type
_entity_poly.pdbx_seq_one_letter_code
_entity_poly.pdbx_strand_id
1 'polypeptide(L)'
;MHTYSRRRFAVAALACAVAFAGNPAAEAGAGLRTRGEQVVDEARKRYLVPDARVKADVDVLRSALGEVKRGRSVAFNLNAGRARIASALGVLGRAADAEAVLAQWAGLVADRARAGSSSYLDRERRFFGAFTTPLAVLAQKYPNSQAKYWLKNTPAQVLDVVFAAATPDLPADQLYAYAYLEGLVDYVRDRIGLGKKAGDPTDAQLRSVSVTGPIFGYDYLGTDRFFLDMYASRVPGRNFLPYDPGRVVLDTRRNEKGTLVESALFPSLTAGLQGEAAMLRRRRALFLADARAYGYATPTRDELVYWTYVYYNVGEFNGQLKKYAGRRRLGDWMAKGEYPNSIKALESWRMLRDMAIFPR
;
A
#
# COMPACT_ATOMS: atom_id res chain seq x y z
N MET A 1 -21.21 20.85 -15.52
CA MET A 1 -20.51 21.70 -14.53
C MET A 1 -21.57 22.20 -13.55
N HIS A 2 -21.80 21.49 -12.44
CA HIS A 2 -22.52 22.01 -11.27
C HIS A 2 -22.20 21.13 -10.06
N THR A 3 -21.89 21.85 -8.99
CA THR A 3 -21.55 21.47 -7.62
C THR A 3 -22.61 20.60 -6.94
N TYR A 4 -22.22 19.45 -6.39
CA TYR A 4 -22.98 18.80 -5.32
C TYR A 4 -22.21 18.83 -4.00
N SER A 5 -22.81 19.60 -3.11
CA SER A 5 -22.55 19.76 -1.68
C SER A 5 -22.41 18.41 -0.97
N ARG A 6 -21.23 18.14 -0.41
CA ARG A 6 -21.03 17.06 0.56
C ARG A 6 -21.44 17.58 1.94
N ARG A 7 -22.68 17.27 2.34
CA ARG A 7 -23.10 17.40 3.74
C ARG A 7 -22.23 16.46 4.57
N ARG A 8 -21.52 17.07 5.51
CA ARG A 8 -20.76 16.43 6.58
C ARG A 8 -21.73 15.57 7.39
N PHE A 9 -21.50 14.26 7.47
CA PHE A 9 -22.05 13.48 8.57
C PHE A 9 -21.24 13.82 9.81
N ALA A 10 -21.85 14.58 10.71
CA ALA A 10 -21.38 14.72 12.07
C ALA A 10 -21.53 13.36 12.76
N VAL A 11 -20.42 12.71 13.09
CA VAL A 11 -20.42 11.56 13.98
C VAL A 11 -20.64 12.11 15.39
N ALA A 12 -21.87 11.99 15.87
CA ALA A 12 -22.22 12.30 17.24
C ALA A 12 -21.50 11.31 18.17
N ALA A 13 -20.71 11.86 19.10
CA ALA A 13 -20.12 11.11 20.19
C ALA A 13 -21.24 10.63 21.13
N LEU A 14 -21.33 9.32 21.37
CA LEU A 14 -22.03 8.79 22.54
C LEU A 14 -20.98 8.20 23.47
N ALA A 15 -20.65 8.98 24.49
CA ALA A 15 -19.97 8.49 25.67
C ALA A 15 -21.00 7.75 26.55
N CYS A 16 -20.74 6.49 26.86
CA CYS A 16 -21.28 5.84 28.05
C CYS A 16 -20.14 5.11 28.75
N ALA A 17 -19.79 5.65 29.93
CA ALA A 17 -18.89 5.05 30.89
C ALA A 17 -19.60 3.91 31.62
N VAL A 18 -18.96 2.75 31.78
CA VAL A 18 -19.19 1.85 32.92
C VAL A 18 -17.87 1.18 33.34
N ALA A 19 -17.51 1.49 34.59
CA ALA A 19 -16.78 0.75 35.61
C ALA A 19 -15.43 0.09 35.31
N PHE A 20 -14.39 0.71 35.89
CA PHE A 20 -13.18 0.06 36.37
C PHE A 20 -13.52 -1.02 37.42
N ALA A 21 -13.14 -2.26 37.15
CA ALA A 21 -12.83 -3.25 38.19
C ALA A 21 -11.49 -3.88 37.81
N GLY A 22 -10.55 -3.84 38.74
CA GLY A 22 -9.13 -4.07 38.50
C GLY A 22 -8.80 -5.45 37.95
N ASN A 23 -7.78 -5.49 37.09
CA ASN A 23 -6.99 -6.68 36.88
C ASN A 23 -5.53 -6.32 37.21
N PRO A 24 -4.84 -7.11 38.04
CA PRO A 24 -3.51 -6.80 38.50
C PRO A 24 -2.54 -6.85 37.32
N ALA A 25 -1.52 -5.99 37.39
CA ALA A 25 -0.40 -5.96 36.47
C ALA A 25 0.16 -7.38 36.30
N ALA A 26 -0.12 -7.99 35.15
CA ALA A 26 0.62 -9.13 34.68
C ALA A 26 1.98 -8.60 34.23
N GLU A 27 3.01 -8.98 34.98
CA GLU A 27 4.42 -8.79 34.62
C GLU A 27 4.65 -9.22 33.17
N ALA A 28 5.03 -8.26 32.33
CA ALA A 28 5.30 -8.47 30.93
C ALA A 28 6.59 -9.28 30.78
N GLY A 29 6.46 -10.61 30.77
CA GLY A 29 7.42 -11.45 30.04
C GLY A 29 7.53 -10.91 28.63
N ALA A 30 8.76 -10.79 28.10
CA ALA A 30 9.01 -10.29 26.75
C ALA A 30 8.26 -11.17 25.74
N GLY A 31 7.03 -10.77 25.39
CA GLY A 31 6.16 -11.49 24.49
C GLY A 31 6.79 -11.59 23.11
N LEU A 32 6.65 -12.76 22.48
CA LEU A 32 7.02 -12.93 21.09
C LEU A 32 6.27 -11.88 20.25
N ARG A 33 7.01 -11.07 19.49
CA ARG A 33 6.43 -10.06 18.60
C ARG A 33 5.44 -10.70 17.63
N THR A 34 4.29 -10.07 17.41
CA THR A 34 3.31 -10.55 16.44
C THR A 34 3.86 -10.50 15.01
N ARG A 35 3.24 -11.21 14.08
CA ARG A 35 3.67 -11.16 12.66
C ARG A 35 3.45 -9.77 12.07
N GLY A 36 2.37 -9.09 12.45
CA GLY A 36 2.09 -7.72 12.06
C GLY A 36 3.14 -6.73 12.57
N GLU A 37 3.57 -6.87 13.83
CA GLU A 37 4.66 -6.07 14.39
C GLU A 37 5.97 -6.27 13.62
N GLN A 38 6.31 -7.52 13.27
CA GLN A 38 7.51 -7.83 12.49
C GLN A 38 7.51 -7.12 11.13
N VAL A 39 6.40 -7.16 10.38
CA VAL A 39 6.29 -6.49 9.08
C VAL A 39 6.43 -4.97 9.23
N VAL A 40 5.73 -4.36 10.19
CA VAL A 40 5.76 -2.91 10.41
C VAL A 40 7.17 -2.45 10.83
N ASP A 41 7.80 -3.17 11.75
CA ASP A 41 9.17 -2.89 12.21
C ASP A 41 10.18 -2.98 11.08
N GLU A 42 10.12 -4.05 10.28
CA GLU A 42 11.05 -4.23 9.16
C GLU A 42 10.83 -3.19 8.05
N ALA A 43 9.56 -2.86 7.73
CA ALA A 43 9.23 -1.78 6.82
C ALA A 43 9.79 -0.44 7.31
N ARG A 44 9.62 -0.11 8.59
CA ARG A 44 10.13 1.13 9.19
C ARG A 44 11.64 1.18 9.20
N LYS A 45 12.27 0.14 9.73
CA LYS A 45 13.72 0.05 9.91
C LYS A 45 14.48 0.09 8.59
N ARG A 46 14.05 -0.70 7.59
CA ARG A 46 14.80 -0.86 6.33
C ARG A 46 14.43 0.17 5.27
N TYR A 47 13.21 0.72 5.32
CA TYR A 47 12.69 1.52 4.21
C TYR A 47 12.15 2.88 4.66
N LEU A 48 11.09 2.93 5.48
CA LEU A 48 10.35 4.18 5.71
C LEU A 48 11.14 5.22 6.50
N VAL A 49 11.82 4.82 7.59
CA VAL A 49 12.58 5.75 8.44
C VAL A 49 13.86 6.22 7.73
N PRO A 50 14.68 5.34 7.12
CA PRO A 50 15.83 5.79 6.32
C PRO A 50 15.43 6.75 5.19
N ASP A 51 14.36 6.44 4.45
CA ASP A 51 13.88 7.29 3.37
C ASP A 51 13.44 8.67 3.86
N ALA A 52 12.69 8.73 4.97
CA ALA A 52 12.26 10.01 5.55
C ALA A 52 13.44 10.85 6.06
N ARG A 53 14.42 10.23 6.72
CA ARG A 53 15.63 10.92 7.24
C ARG A 53 16.49 11.48 6.11
N VAL A 54 16.81 10.63 5.12
CA VAL A 54 17.58 11.07 3.95
C VAL A 54 16.85 12.16 3.19
N LYS A 55 15.52 12.04 3.02
CA LYS A 55 14.72 13.08 2.39
C LYS A 55 14.82 14.42 3.13
N ALA A 56 14.73 14.43 4.46
CA ALA A 56 14.84 15.66 5.24
C ALA A 56 16.19 16.36 5.03
N ASP A 57 17.29 15.61 5.04
CA ASP A 57 18.63 16.16 4.78
C ASP A 57 18.79 16.64 3.33
N VAL A 58 18.26 15.88 2.36
CA VAL A 58 18.28 16.26 0.94
C VAL A 58 17.44 17.51 0.67
N ASP A 59 16.30 17.69 1.31
CA ASP A 59 15.47 18.89 1.16
C ASP A 59 16.21 20.14 1.67
N VAL A 60 16.96 20.02 2.78
CA VAL A 60 17.85 21.09 3.26
C VAL A 60 18.94 21.40 2.23
N LEU A 61 19.59 20.37 1.67
CA LEU A 61 20.62 20.55 0.62
C LEU A 61 20.06 21.20 -0.64
N ARG A 62 18.84 20.85 -1.06
CA ARG A 62 18.14 21.47 -2.19
C ARG A 62 17.85 22.94 -1.93
N SER A 63 17.38 23.27 -0.73
CA SER A 63 17.14 24.66 -0.33
C SER A 63 18.43 25.47 -0.36
N ALA A 64 19.49 24.95 0.28
CA ALA A 64 20.82 25.56 0.31
C ALA A 64 21.39 25.78 -1.10
N LEU A 65 21.28 24.79 -1.99
CA LEU A 65 21.70 24.93 -3.38
C LEU A 65 20.90 26.01 -4.13
N GLY A 66 19.60 26.11 -3.86
CA GLY A 66 18.75 27.17 -4.39
C GLY A 66 19.20 28.57 -3.97
N GLU A 67 19.66 28.76 -2.74
CA GLU A 67 20.24 30.02 -2.27
C GLU A 67 21.61 30.31 -2.90
N VAL A 68 22.49 29.31 -2.96
CA VAL A 68 23.81 29.41 -3.57
C VAL A 68 23.70 29.83 -5.04
N LYS A 69 22.76 29.24 -5.80
CA LYS A 69 22.49 29.62 -7.20
C LYS A 69 22.05 31.08 -7.35
N ARG A 70 21.46 31.67 -6.32
CA ARG A 70 21.09 33.10 -6.27
C ARG A 70 22.19 33.99 -5.68
N GLY A 71 23.38 33.44 -5.41
CA GLY A 71 24.50 34.16 -4.82
C GLY A 71 24.35 34.47 -3.33
N ARG A 72 23.39 33.86 -2.62
CA ARG A 72 23.10 34.13 -1.20
C ARG A 72 23.78 33.12 -0.28
N SER A 73 24.23 33.61 0.89
CA SER A 73 24.72 32.79 2.01
C SER A 73 25.73 31.71 1.60
N VAL A 74 26.58 31.98 0.59
CA VAL A 74 27.37 30.95 -0.11
C VAL A 74 28.32 30.21 0.84
N ALA A 75 29.10 30.95 1.65
CA ALA A 75 30.03 30.36 2.61
C ALA A 75 29.31 29.56 3.72
N PHE A 76 28.17 30.08 4.19
CA PHE A 76 27.33 29.40 5.17
C PHE A 76 26.80 28.07 4.60
N ASN A 77 26.20 28.10 3.41
CA ASN A 77 25.60 26.92 2.77
C ASN A 77 26.64 25.87 2.37
N LEU A 78 27.86 26.29 2.01
CA LEU A 78 28.98 25.37 1.77
C LEU A 78 29.26 24.51 3.02
N ASN A 79 29.31 25.14 4.20
CA ASN A 79 29.60 24.46 5.47
C ASN A 79 28.39 23.69 6.01
N ALA A 80 27.19 24.28 5.95
CA ALA A 80 25.95 23.65 6.41
C ALA A 80 25.64 22.35 5.65
N GLY A 81 25.99 22.29 4.35
CA GLY A 81 25.83 21.09 3.54
C GLY A 81 26.64 19.89 4.04
N ARG A 82 27.79 20.12 4.69
CA ARG A 82 28.69 19.02 5.12
C ARG A 82 28.02 18.07 6.11
N ALA A 83 27.38 18.62 7.14
CA ALA A 83 26.69 17.83 8.16
C ALA A 83 25.53 17.01 7.58
N ARG A 84 24.78 17.60 6.64
CA ARG A 84 23.64 16.94 5.97
C ARG A 84 24.09 15.80 5.06
N ILE A 85 25.18 16.01 4.32
CA ILE A 85 25.78 14.98 3.45
C ILE A 85 26.26 13.79 4.31
N ALA A 86 27.01 14.06 5.39
CA ALA A 86 27.49 13.01 6.29
C ALA A 86 26.34 12.24 6.96
N SER A 87 25.32 12.94 7.46
CA SER A 87 24.12 12.34 8.04
C SER A 87 23.39 11.42 7.05
N ALA A 88 23.08 11.92 5.85
CA ALA A 88 22.38 11.15 4.83
C ALA A 88 23.16 9.90 4.39
N LEU A 89 24.46 10.03 4.14
CA LEU A 89 25.30 8.89 3.76
C LEU A 89 25.48 7.89 4.91
N GLY A 90 25.54 8.36 6.16
CA GLY A 90 25.55 7.50 7.35
C GLY A 90 24.29 6.64 7.44
N VAL A 91 23.10 7.24 7.21
CA VAL A 91 21.82 6.50 7.17
C VAL A 91 21.80 5.46 6.05
N LEU A 92 22.44 5.75 4.92
CA LEU A 92 22.53 4.83 3.78
C LEU A 92 23.63 3.76 3.93
N GLY A 93 24.42 3.79 5.01
CA GLY A 93 25.57 2.89 5.18
C GLY A 93 26.71 3.16 4.19
N ARG A 94 26.77 4.38 3.63
CA ARG A 94 27.70 4.82 2.59
C ARG A 94 28.65 5.92 3.08
N ALA A 95 29.01 5.88 4.37
CA ALA A 95 29.89 6.87 4.98
C ALA A 95 31.26 6.97 4.28
N ALA A 96 31.75 5.88 3.69
CA ALA A 96 33.00 5.86 2.92
C ALA A 96 32.95 6.77 1.67
N ASP A 97 31.76 7.06 1.13
CA ASP A 97 31.60 7.93 -0.05
C ASP A 97 31.61 9.43 0.30
N ALA A 98 31.67 9.78 1.60
CA ALA A 98 31.43 11.14 2.06
C ALA A 98 32.38 12.18 1.45
N GLU A 99 33.68 11.89 1.38
CA GLU A 99 34.66 12.81 0.81
C GLU A 99 34.39 13.11 -0.68
N ALA A 100 34.09 12.07 -1.46
CA ALA A 100 33.80 12.21 -2.88
C ALA A 100 32.51 13.03 -3.11
N VAL A 101 31.47 12.81 -2.30
CA VAL A 101 30.20 13.56 -2.40
C VAL A 101 30.36 14.99 -1.89
N LEU A 102 31.17 15.23 -0.86
CA LEU A 102 31.53 16.57 -0.40
C LEU A 102 32.29 17.37 -1.47
N ALA A 103 33.20 16.72 -2.20
CA ALA A 103 33.89 17.36 -3.32
C ALA A 103 32.92 17.77 -4.44
N GLN A 104 31.93 16.91 -4.74
CA GLN A 104 30.86 17.26 -5.69
C GLN A 104 30.04 18.47 -5.21
N TRP A 105 29.70 18.53 -3.93
CA TRP A 105 29.01 19.68 -3.32
C TRP A 105 29.82 20.97 -3.46
N ALA A 106 31.10 20.94 -3.07
CA ALA A 106 31.99 22.10 -3.18
C ALA A 106 32.11 22.59 -4.64
N GLY A 107 32.22 21.66 -5.60
CA GLY A 107 32.23 21.99 -7.03
C GLY A 107 30.95 22.66 -7.51
N LEU A 108 29.77 22.18 -7.08
CA LEU A 108 28.49 22.81 -7.40
C LEU A 108 28.35 24.23 -6.83
N VAL A 109 28.92 24.47 -5.64
CA VAL A 109 28.91 25.79 -4.99
C VAL A 109 29.88 26.76 -5.66
N ALA A 110 31.07 26.28 -6.02
CA ALA A 110 32.07 27.07 -6.75
C ALA A 110 31.54 27.52 -8.12
N ASP A 111 30.93 26.59 -8.87
CA ASP A 111 30.44 26.82 -10.23
C ASP A 111 29.02 27.39 -10.29
N ARG A 112 28.52 27.98 -9.19
CA ARG A 112 27.17 28.55 -9.10
C ARG A 112 26.82 29.54 -10.22
N ALA A 113 27.81 30.24 -10.77
CA ALA A 113 27.62 31.18 -11.89
C ALA A 113 27.17 30.48 -13.20
N ARG A 114 27.41 29.17 -13.32
CA ARG A 114 27.00 28.34 -14.47
C ARG A 114 25.70 27.57 -14.20
N ALA A 115 24.97 27.92 -13.13
CA ALA A 115 23.69 27.31 -12.80
C ALA A 115 22.74 27.37 -14.00
N GLY A 116 22.13 26.24 -14.35
CA GLY A 116 21.23 26.12 -15.50
C GLY A 116 21.89 25.63 -16.79
N SER A 117 23.23 25.63 -16.88
CA SER A 117 23.92 24.95 -17.99
C SER A 117 23.75 23.42 -17.90
N SER A 118 23.76 22.73 -19.04
CA SER A 118 23.62 21.27 -19.10
C SER A 118 24.65 20.54 -18.22
N SER A 119 25.92 20.94 -18.30
CA SER A 119 27.01 20.35 -17.50
C SER A 119 26.85 20.58 -16.00
N TYR A 120 26.26 21.71 -15.59
CA TYR A 120 25.91 21.96 -14.19
C TYR A 120 24.77 21.04 -13.75
N LEU A 121 23.69 20.97 -14.53
CA LEU A 121 22.53 20.11 -14.23
C LEU A 121 22.92 18.63 -14.15
N ASP A 122 23.87 18.17 -14.96
CA ASP A 122 24.41 16.80 -14.89
C ASP A 122 25.18 16.53 -13.59
N ARG A 123 25.97 17.49 -13.12
CA ARG A 123 26.65 17.36 -11.82
C ARG A 123 25.66 17.42 -10.67
N GLU A 124 24.64 18.26 -10.76
CA GLU A 124 23.57 18.35 -9.76
C GLU A 124 22.79 17.04 -9.67
N ARG A 125 22.43 16.43 -10.82
CA ARG A 125 21.79 15.12 -10.86
C ARG A 125 22.66 14.03 -10.25
N ARG A 126 23.96 13.98 -10.58
CA ARG A 126 24.91 13.03 -10.00
C ARG A 126 25.04 13.19 -8.49
N PHE A 127 25.18 14.43 -8.02
CA PHE A 127 25.23 14.75 -6.59
C PHE A 127 23.99 14.26 -5.85
N PHE A 128 22.78 14.61 -6.31
CA PHE A 128 21.56 14.16 -5.65
C PHE A 128 21.29 12.66 -5.82
N GLY A 129 21.80 12.04 -6.88
CA GLY A 129 21.76 10.58 -7.07
C GLY A 129 22.56 9.80 -6.03
N ALA A 130 23.55 10.43 -5.37
CA ALA A 130 24.28 9.80 -4.27
C ALA A 130 23.38 9.47 -3.05
N PHE A 131 22.24 10.15 -2.92
CA PHE A 131 21.31 9.99 -1.80
C PHE A 131 20.07 9.14 -2.15
N THR A 132 20.09 8.37 -3.24
CA THR A 132 18.99 7.47 -3.57
C THR A 132 18.85 6.37 -2.51
N THR A 133 17.68 6.30 -1.88
CA THR A 133 17.37 5.30 -0.84
C THR A 133 16.94 3.97 -1.47
N PRO A 134 17.04 2.84 -0.75
CA PRO A 134 16.49 1.56 -1.22
C PRO A 134 15.00 1.66 -1.59
N LEU A 135 14.23 2.43 -0.82
CA LEU A 135 12.82 2.67 -1.10
C LEU A 135 12.60 3.47 -2.40
N ALA A 136 13.47 4.45 -2.68
CA ALA A 136 13.42 5.21 -3.93
C ALA A 136 13.77 4.34 -5.15
N VAL A 137 14.74 3.43 -5.03
CA VAL A 137 15.05 2.45 -6.10
C VAL A 137 13.84 1.58 -6.41
N LEU A 138 13.17 1.06 -5.38
CA LEU A 138 11.96 0.25 -5.56
C LEU A 138 10.80 1.06 -6.15
N ALA A 139 10.61 2.31 -5.73
CA ALA A 139 9.59 3.19 -6.29
C ALA A 139 9.85 3.54 -7.77
N GLN A 140 11.12 3.64 -8.19
CA GLN A 140 11.47 3.80 -9.61
C GLN A 140 11.21 2.52 -10.41
N LYS A 141 11.47 1.34 -9.82
CA LYS A 141 11.20 0.03 -10.42
C LYS A 141 9.70 -0.25 -10.56
N TYR A 142 8.89 0.26 -9.63
CA TYR A 142 7.45 0.02 -9.53
C TYR A 142 6.67 1.36 -9.41
N PRO A 143 6.62 2.17 -10.49
CA PRO A 143 6.11 3.54 -10.44
C PRO A 143 4.62 3.67 -10.13
N ASN A 144 3.82 2.63 -10.36
CA ASN A 144 2.39 2.60 -10.05
C ASN A 144 2.09 2.00 -8.66
N SER A 145 3.11 1.52 -7.94
CA SER A 145 2.95 0.95 -6.61
C SER A 145 2.41 1.97 -5.60
N GLN A 146 1.51 1.50 -4.75
CA GLN A 146 0.99 2.25 -3.59
C GLN A 146 1.56 1.72 -2.26
N ALA A 147 2.45 0.73 -2.30
CA ALA A 147 2.95 0.02 -1.12
C ALA A 147 3.57 0.96 -0.06
N LYS A 148 4.32 1.98 -0.48
CA LYS A 148 4.88 2.99 0.44
C LYS A 148 3.78 3.71 1.23
N TYR A 149 2.72 4.12 0.56
CA TYR A 149 1.60 4.81 1.19
C TYR A 149 0.85 3.87 2.13
N TRP A 150 0.59 2.63 1.71
CA TRP A 150 -0.08 1.63 2.52
C TRP A 150 0.68 1.33 3.81
N LEU A 151 1.99 1.07 3.71
CA LEU A 151 2.82 0.73 4.87
C LEU A 151 2.87 1.86 5.93
N LYS A 152 2.86 3.13 5.50
CA LYS A 152 2.75 4.28 6.41
C LYS A 152 1.42 4.32 7.18
N ASN A 153 0.36 3.75 6.61
CA ASN A 153 -0.97 3.70 7.19
C ASN A 153 -1.33 2.29 7.67
N THR A 154 -0.34 1.44 7.95
CA THR A 154 -0.58 0.06 8.38
C THR A 154 -0.27 -0.09 9.86
N PRO A 155 -1.29 -0.31 10.71
CA PRO A 155 -1.08 -0.68 12.10
C PRO A 155 -0.86 -2.20 12.22
N ALA A 156 -0.05 -2.62 13.20
CA ALA A 156 0.34 -4.02 13.36
C ALA A 156 -0.87 -4.96 13.54
N GLN A 157 -1.85 -4.55 14.34
CA GLN A 157 -3.06 -5.33 14.61
C GLN A 157 -3.94 -5.55 13.37
N VAL A 158 -3.93 -4.65 12.37
CA VAL A 158 -4.62 -4.89 11.10
C VAL A 158 -3.88 -5.93 10.26
N LEU A 159 -2.54 -5.88 10.25
CA LEU A 159 -1.74 -6.91 9.58
C LEU A 159 -1.89 -8.28 10.24
N ASP A 160 -2.00 -8.36 11.56
CA ASP A 160 -2.27 -9.62 12.24
C ASP A 160 -3.60 -10.23 11.78
N VAL A 161 -4.62 -9.40 11.55
CA VAL A 161 -5.89 -9.86 10.95
C VAL A 161 -5.70 -10.31 9.50
N VAL A 162 -4.90 -9.61 8.70
CA VAL A 162 -4.54 -10.05 7.35
C VAL A 162 -3.87 -11.43 7.39
N PHE A 163 -2.94 -11.66 8.32
CA PHE A 163 -2.33 -12.99 8.50
C PHE A 163 -3.35 -14.06 8.91
N ALA A 164 -4.31 -13.72 9.78
CA ALA A 164 -5.37 -14.64 10.20
C ALA A 164 -6.37 -14.98 9.08
N ALA A 165 -6.56 -14.08 8.12
CA ALA A 165 -7.42 -14.28 6.96
C ALA A 165 -6.71 -14.89 5.74
N ALA A 166 -5.38 -14.83 5.71
CA ALA A 166 -4.57 -15.36 4.63
C ALA A 166 -4.61 -16.90 4.55
N THR A 167 -4.43 -17.42 3.34
CA THR A 167 -4.41 -18.85 3.05
C THR A 167 -3.20 -19.20 2.18
N PRO A 168 -2.83 -20.50 2.03
CA PRO A 168 -1.74 -20.87 1.13
C PRO A 168 -1.95 -20.42 -0.32
N ASP A 169 -3.21 -20.42 -0.78
CA ASP A 169 -3.60 -19.97 -2.12
C ASP A 169 -3.80 -18.46 -2.24
N LEU A 170 -3.89 -17.72 -1.12
CA LEU A 170 -3.92 -16.26 -1.07
C LEU A 170 -3.07 -15.78 0.14
N PRO A 171 -1.73 -15.77 -0.02
CA PRO A 171 -0.82 -15.42 1.07
C PRO A 171 -0.97 -13.97 1.52
N ALA A 172 -0.50 -13.68 2.74
CA ALA A 172 -0.74 -12.41 3.41
C ALA A 172 -0.25 -11.18 2.61
N ASP A 173 0.85 -11.29 1.87
CA ASP A 173 1.37 -10.23 1.01
C ASP A 173 0.41 -9.88 -0.14
N GLN A 174 -0.25 -10.88 -0.72
CA GLN A 174 -1.25 -10.70 -1.77
C GLN A 174 -2.58 -10.18 -1.20
N LEU A 175 -3.07 -10.77 -0.11
CA LEU A 175 -4.30 -10.31 0.55
C LEU A 175 -4.15 -8.84 1.01
N TYR A 176 -3.01 -8.50 1.61
CA TYR A 176 -2.68 -7.13 1.98
C TYR A 176 -2.76 -6.19 0.77
N ALA A 177 -2.16 -6.57 -0.36
CA ALA A 177 -2.13 -5.73 -1.54
C ALA A 177 -3.52 -5.49 -2.15
N TYR A 178 -4.41 -6.49 -2.10
CA TYR A 178 -5.79 -6.32 -2.55
C TYR A 178 -6.61 -5.47 -1.59
N ALA A 179 -6.61 -5.80 -0.30
CA ALA A 179 -7.42 -5.10 0.69
C ALA A 179 -7.08 -3.60 0.75
N TYR A 180 -5.79 -3.26 0.70
CA TYR A 180 -5.34 -1.87 0.70
C TYR A 180 -5.61 -1.14 -0.62
N LEU A 181 -5.72 -1.86 -1.73
CA LEU A 181 -6.12 -1.26 -3.01
C LEU A 181 -7.62 -0.94 -3.04
N GLU A 182 -8.44 -1.76 -2.39
CA GLU A 182 -9.90 -1.56 -2.35
C GLU A 182 -10.32 -0.44 -1.38
N GLY A 183 -9.75 -0.40 -0.18
CA GLY A 183 -10.15 0.64 0.78
C GLY A 183 -9.67 0.47 2.22
N LEU A 184 -8.90 -0.58 2.53
CA LEU A 184 -8.47 -0.83 3.91
C LEU A 184 -7.64 0.33 4.48
N VAL A 185 -6.92 1.08 3.63
CA VAL A 185 -6.24 2.31 4.05
C VAL A 185 -7.21 3.38 4.53
N ASP A 186 -8.35 3.54 3.86
CA ASP A 186 -9.37 4.51 4.24
C ASP A 186 -10.05 4.06 5.54
N TYR A 187 -10.30 2.77 5.73
CA TYR A 187 -10.77 2.22 7.01
C TYR A 187 -9.85 2.61 8.16
N VAL A 188 -8.54 2.36 8.02
CA VAL A 188 -7.56 2.71 9.05
C VAL A 188 -7.60 4.20 9.36
N ARG A 189 -7.60 5.03 8.32
CA ARG A 189 -7.56 6.49 8.46
C ARG A 189 -8.83 7.06 9.10
N ASP A 190 -10.00 6.53 8.74
CA ASP A 190 -11.27 6.96 9.32
C ASP A 190 -11.38 6.54 10.79
N ARG A 191 -10.86 5.35 11.16
CA ARG A 191 -10.78 4.89 12.56
C ARG A 191 -9.94 5.80 13.47
N ILE A 192 -9.02 6.56 12.90
CA ILE A 192 -8.16 7.50 13.64
C ILE A 192 -8.53 8.97 13.38
N GLY A 193 -9.66 9.23 12.72
CA GLY A 193 -10.15 10.58 12.40
C GLY A 193 -9.25 11.37 11.45
N LEU A 194 -8.45 10.68 10.61
CA LEU A 194 -7.44 11.31 9.76
C LEU A 194 -7.93 11.44 8.31
N GLY A 195 -8.44 12.62 7.95
CA GLY A 195 -8.98 12.86 6.60
C GLY A 195 -7.96 12.63 5.48
N LYS A 196 -8.44 12.37 4.25
CA LYS A 196 -7.61 12.00 3.07
C LYS A 196 -6.50 12.99 2.69
N LYS A 197 -6.62 14.27 3.07
CA LYS A 197 -5.62 15.31 2.80
C LYS A 197 -4.71 15.63 4.00
N ALA A 198 -4.95 14.99 5.14
CA ALA A 198 -4.08 15.13 6.30
C ALA A 198 -2.76 14.35 6.07
N GLY A 199 -1.72 14.73 6.81
CA GLY A 199 -0.39 14.11 6.71
C GLY A 199 -0.33 12.63 7.08
N ASP A 200 0.89 12.14 7.29
CA ASP A 200 1.11 10.76 7.74
C ASP A 200 0.56 10.56 9.18
N PRO A 201 -0.06 9.41 9.49
CA PRO A 201 -0.51 9.11 10.84
C PRO A 201 0.67 8.94 11.79
N THR A 202 0.47 9.31 13.06
CA THR A 202 1.43 9.02 14.13
C THR A 202 1.34 7.56 14.59
N ASP A 203 2.40 7.06 15.21
CA ASP A 203 2.42 5.70 15.76
C ASP A 203 1.36 5.49 16.85
N ALA A 204 1.07 6.53 17.64
CA ALA A 204 0.02 6.49 18.65
C ALA A 204 -1.36 6.35 18.02
N GLN A 205 -1.63 7.07 16.93
CA GLN A 205 -2.88 6.94 16.16
C GLN A 205 -3.00 5.53 15.56
N LEU A 206 -1.95 5.02 14.92
CA LEU A 206 -1.98 3.66 14.34
C LEU A 206 -2.25 2.59 15.42
N ARG A 207 -1.63 2.71 16.61
CA ARG A 207 -1.87 1.78 17.72
C ARG A 207 -3.30 1.83 18.27
N SER A 208 -4.04 2.92 18.07
CA SER A 208 -5.42 3.04 18.56
C SER A 208 -6.48 2.43 17.63
N VAL A 209 -6.11 1.92 16.45
CA VAL A 209 -7.06 1.36 15.49
C VAL A 209 -7.68 0.07 16.07
N SER A 210 -8.99 0.09 16.27
CA SER A 210 -9.75 -1.11 16.65
C SER A 210 -10.05 -1.99 15.43
N VAL A 211 -9.90 -3.31 15.62
CA VAL A 211 -10.18 -4.34 14.60
C VAL A 211 -11.41 -5.19 14.91
N THR A 212 -12.03 -4.98 16.08
CA THR A 212 -13.16 -5.79 16.56
C THR A 212 -14.52 -5.23 16.16
N GLY A 213 -14.57 -3.94 15.80
CA GLY A 213 -15.81 -3.30 15.38
C GLY A 213 -16.24 -3.69 13.97
N PRO A 214 -17.53 -3.47 13.64
CA PRO A 214 -18.06 -3.77 12.32
C PRO A 214 -17.38 -2.95 11.23
N ILE A 215 -17.39 -3.50 10.01
CA ILE A 215 -16.80 -2.88 8.81
C ILE A 215 -17.75 -3.04 7.61
N PHE A 216 -17.93 -1.95 6.88
CA PHE A 216 -18.68 -1.95 5.63
C PHE A 216 -17.80 -2.47 4.50
N GLY A 217 -18.21 -3.58 3.91
CA GLY A 217 -17.50 -4.22 2.81
C GLY A 217 -17.42 -3.36 1.55
N TYR A 218 -18.51 -2.65 1.24
CA TYR A 218 -18.58 -1.71 0.12
C TYR A 218 -17.59 -0.55 0.24
N ASP A 219 -17.45 0.02 1.45
CA ASP A 219 -16.62 1.21 1.63
C ASP A 219 -15.12 0.89 1.70
N TYR A 220 -14.77 -0.31 2.17
CA TYR A 220 -13.40 -0.57 2.64
C TYR A 220 -12.75 -1.86 2.13
N LEU A 221 -13.50 -2.82 1.57
CA LEU A 221 -13.00 -4.15 1.22
C LEU A 221 -13.39 -4.61 -0.20
N GLY A 222 -14.01 -3.73 -1.00
CA GLY A 222 -14.43 -4.00 -2.38
C GLY A 222 -15.45 -5.14 -2.52
N THR A 223 -16.15 -5.51 -1.44
CA THR A 223 -17.06 -6.66 -1.44
C THR A 223 -18.46 -6.31 -1.94
N ASP A 224 -18.56 -5.45 -2.96
CA ASP A 224 -19.81 -4.87 -3.49
C ASP A 224 -20.83 -5.93 -3.93
N ARG A 225 -20.33 -7.09 -4.36
CA ARG A 225 -21.13 -8.21 -4.86
C ARG A 225 -21.05 -9.42 -3.94
N PHE A 226 -20.81 -9.20 -2.64
CA PHE A 226 -20.58 -10.28 -1.68
C PHE A 226 -21.66 -11.36 -1.77
N PHE A 227 -22.93 -11.00 -1.58
CA PHE A 227 -24.01 -11.98 -1.57
C PHE A 227 -24.18 -12.68 -2.91
N LEU A 228 -24.11 -11.93 -4.02
CA LEU A 228 -24.15 -12.51 -5.35
C LEU A 228 -23.02 -13.54 -5.57
N ASP A 229 -21.80 -13.23 -5.14
CA ASP A 229 -20.66 -14.11 -5.31
C ASP A 229 -20.72 -15.33 -4.37
N MET A 230 -21.23 -15.17 -3.15
CA MET A 230 -21.38 -16.28 -2.20
C MET A 230 -22.32 -17.37 -2.72
N TYR A 231 -23.39 -16.98 -3.43
CA TYR A 231 -24.43 -17.88 -3.94
C TYR A 231 -24.41 -18.10 -5.45
N ALA A 232 -23.35 -17.65 -6.13
CA ALA A 232 -23.21 -17.85 -7.56
C ALA A 232 -23.24 -19.35 -7.93
N SER A 233 -23.90 -19.67 -9.05
CA SER A 233 -24.05 -21.05 -9.53
C SER A 233 -22.72 -21.69 -9.91
N ARG A 234 -21.82 -20.91 -10.53
CA ARG A 234 -20.48 -21.34 -10.91
C ARG A 234 -19.49 -20.96 -9.81
N VAL A 235 -18.81 -21.97 -9.26
CA VAL A 235 -17.79 -21.81 -8.20
C VAL A 235 -18.32 -20.91 -7.05
N PRO A 236 -19.29 -21.39 -6.23
CA PRO A 236 -19.91 -20.57 -5.20
C PRO A 236 -18.89 -20.04 -4.17
N GLY A 237 -18.94 -18.74 -3.86
CA GLY A 237 -17.99 -18.09 -2.94
C GLY A 237 -18.06 -18.62 -1.51
N ARG A 238 -19.24 -19.07 -1.09
CA ARG A 238 -19.45 -19.66 0.24
C ARG A 238 -18.54 -20.86 0.51
N ASN A 239 -18.10 -21.57 -0.52
CA ASN A 239 -17.20 -22.72 -0.40
C ASN A 239 -15.77 -22.33 0.02
N PHE A 240 -15.45 -21.03 -0.03
CA PHE A 240 -14.14 -20.48 0.37
C PHE A 240 -14.19 -19.75 1.71
N LEU A 241 -15.38 -19.58 2.31
CA LEU A 241 -15.53 -18.92 3.60
C LEU A 241 -15.17 -19.86 4.76
N PRO A 242 -14.50 -19.37 5.81
CA PRO A 242 -14.29 -20.12 7.04
C PRO A 242 -15.48 -20.03 8.01
N TYR A 243 -16.58 -19.40 7.60
CA TYR A 243 -17.77 -19.19 8.42
C TYR A 243 -19.05 -19.27 7.58
N ASP A 244 -20.19 -19.41 8.26
CA ASP A 244 -21.52 -19.34 7.63
C ASP A 244 -21.84 -17.89 7.18
N PRO A 245 -22.10 -17.64 5.88
CA PRO A 245 -22.48 -16.33 5.38
C PRO A 245 -23.73 -15.74 6.05
N GLY A 246 -24.59 -16.54 6.69
CA GLY A 246 -25.73 -16.05 7.49
C GLY A 246 -25.33 -15.16 8.69
N ARG A 247 -24.05 -15.13 9.07
CA ARG A 247 -23.49 -14.23 10.09
C ARG A 247 -23.21 -12.81 9.57
N VAL A 248 -23.34 -12.58 8.27
CA VAL A 248 -23.03 -11.31 7.60
C VAL A 248 -24.35 -10.60 7.27
N VAL A 249 -24.42 -9.31 7.56
CA VAL A 249 -25.62 -8.50 7.31
C VAL A 249 -25.59 -7.99 5.86
N LEU A 250 -26.72 -8.09 5.16
CA LEU A 250 -26.90 -7.50 3.84
C LEU A 250 -26.82 -5.98 3.92
N ASP A 251 -25.90 -5.38 3.16
CA ASP A 251 -25.78 -3.93 3.00
C ASP A 251 -26.04 -3.56 1.54
N THR A 252 -27.20 -2.97 1.27
CA THR A 252 -27.60 -2.57 -0.08
C THR A 252 -27.23 -1.13 -0.34
N ARG A 253 -26.39 -0.90 -1.36
CA ARG A 253 -25.90 0.45 -1.71
C ARG A 253 -26.05 0.75 -3.18
N ARG A 254 -25.96 2.03 -3.55
CA ARG A 254 -25.86 2.46 -4.96
C ARG A 254 -24.41 2.75 -5.29
N ASN A 255 -23.91 2.11 -6.36
CA ASN A 255 -22.59 2.38 -6.88
C ASN A 255 -22.51 3.70 -7.67
N GLU A 256 -21.32 4.03 -8.17
CA GLU A 256 -21.05 5.22 -8.97
C GLU A 256 -21.85 5.29 -10.28
N LYS A 257 -22.43 4.17 -10.71
CA LYS A 257 -23.32 4.05 -11.88
C LYS A 257 -24.80 4.09 -11.49
N GLY A 258 -25.11 4.36 -10.22
CA GLY A 258 -26.48 4.36 -9.67
C GLY A 258 -27.11 2.97 -9.53
N THR A 259 -26.35 1.91 -9.79
CA THR A 259 -26.83 0.51 -9.73
C THR A 259 -26.84 0.04 -8.28
N LEU A 260 -27.91 -0.65 -7.88
CA LEU A 260 -27.97 -1.28 -6.57
C LEU A 260 -27.02 -2.48 -6.53
N VAL A 261 -26.22 -2.54 -5.47
CA VAL A 261 -25.27 -3.62 -5.21
C VAL A 261 -25.52 -4.21 -3.84
N GLU A 262 -25.40 -5.54 -3.75
CA GLU A 262 -25.64 -6.34 -2.55
C GLU A 262 -24.30 -6.66 -1.88
N SER A 263 -23.84 -5.67 -1.10
CA SER A 263 -22.61 -5.76 -0.31
C SER A 263 -22.90 -6.33 1.08
N ALA A 264 -21.90 -6.26 1.95
CA ALA A 264 -21.89 -6.86 3.27
C ALA A 264 -21.50 -5.84 4.35
N LEU A 265 -22.22 -5.86 5.46
CA LEU A 265 -21.77 -5.34 6.74
C LEU A 265 -21.24 -6.51 7.57
N PHE A 266 -19.93 -6.54 7.76
CA PHE A 266 -19.26 -7.58 8.53
C PHE A 266 -19.20 -7.21 10.01
N PRO A 267 -19.32 -8.19 10.92
CA PRO A 267 -19.31 -7.94 12.36
C PRO A 267 -17.94 -7.51 12.90
N SER A 268 -16.85 -7.82 12.19
CA SER A 268 -15.48 -7.45 12.55
C SER A 268 -14.58 -7.34 11.32
N LEU A 269 -13.40 -6.72 11.48
CA LEU A 269 -12.40 -6.68 10.42
C LEU A 269 -11.94 -8.08 10.00
N THR A 270 -11.83 -9.02 10.95
CA THR A 270 -11.47 -10.42 10.65
C THR A 270 -12.48 -11.08 9.74
N ALA A 271 -13.78 -10.96 10.06
CA ALA A 271 -14.82 -11.50 9.20
C ALA A 271 -14.81 -10.82 7.82
N GLY A 272 -14.62 -9.50 7.77
CA GLY A 272 -14.51 -8.76 6.52
C GLY A 272 -13.36 -9.23 5.63
N LEU A 273 -12.14 -9.32 6.17
CA LEU A 273 -10.97 -9.77 5.40
C LEU A 273 -11.06 -11.25 4.98
N GLN A 274 -11.69 -12.09 5.79
CA GLN A 274 -12.01 -13.47 5.40
C GLN A 274 -13.04 -13.51 4.25
N GLY A 275 -14.04 -12.62 4.28
CA GLY A 275 -15.01 -12.45 3.21
C GLY A 275 -14.37 -11.98 1.90
N GLU A 276 -13.51 -10.97 1.98
CA GLU A 276 -12.73 -10.48 0.83
C GLU A 276 -11.81 -11.59 0.29
N ALA A 277 -11.08 -12.29 1.16
CA ALA A 277 -10.25 -13.42 0.77
C ALA A 277 -11.05 -14.51 0.05
N ALA A 278 -12.24 -14.86 0.53
CA ALA A 278 -13.11 -15.83 -0.13
C ALA A 278 -13.55 -15.35 -1.53
N MET A 279 -13.89 -14.07 -1.68
CA MET A 279 -14.20 -13.49 -2.99
C MET A 279 -12.99 -13.55 -3.93
N LEU A 280 -11.80 -13.16 -3.48
CA LEU A 280 -10.57 -13.21 -4.27
C LEU A 280 -10.23 -14.66 -4.70
N ARG A 281 -10.33 -15.62 -3.79
CA ARG A 281 -10.10 -17.05 -4.05
C ARG A 281 -11.08 -17.61 -5.06
N ARG A 282 -12.36 -17.26 -4.93
CA ARG A 282 -13.40 -17.59 -5.93
C ARG A 282 -13.05 -17.06 -7.31
N ARG A 283 -12.73 -15.76 -7.40
CA ARG A 283 -12.40 -15.09 -8.68
C ARG A 283 -11.15 -15.68 -9.32
N ARG A 284 -10.15 -16.02 -8.51
CA ARG A 284 -8.97 -16.78 -8.92
C ARG A 284 -9.33 -18.15 -9.49
N ALA A 285 -10.20 -18.91 -8.82
CA ALA A 285 -10.65 -20.22 -9.29
C ALA A 285 -11.41 -20.13 -10.63
N LEU A 286 -12.26 -19.10 -10.81
CA LEU A 286 -12.93 -18.83 -12.07
C LEU A 286 -11.95 -18.51 -13.20
N PHE A 287 -11.00 -17.61 -12.94
CA PHE A 287 -9.94 -17.28 -13.88
C PHE A 287 -9.16 -18.54 -14.31
N LEU A 288 -8.72 -19.36 -13.34
CA LEU A 288 -7.98 -20.58 -13.64
C LEU A 288 -8.79 -21.57 -14.47
N ALA A 289 -10.09 -21.71 -14.18
CA ALA A 289 -10.98 -22.55 -14.96
C ALA A 289 -11.14 -22.03 -16.40
N ASP A 290 -11.34 -20.73 -16.59
CA ASP A 290 -11.47 -20.11 -17.91
C ASP A 290 -10.15 -20.17 -18.70
N ALA A 291 -9.02 -19.85 -18.06
CA ALA A 291 -7.70 -19.92 -18.68
C ALA A 291 -7.43 -21.32 -19.23
N ARG A 292 -7.73 -22.36 -18.42
CA ARG A 292 -7.63 -23.76 -18.86
C ARG A 292 -8.59 -24.08 -20.01
N ALA A 293 -9.86 -23.68 -19.90
CA ALA A 293 -10.87 -23.96 -20.91
C ALA A 293 -10.54 -23.33 -22.28
N TYR A 294 -9.91 -22.16 -22.28
CA TYR A 294 -9.52 -21.45 -23.50
C TYR A 294 -8.07 -21.72 -23.95
N GLY A 295 -7.42 -22.73 -23.38
CA GLY A 295 -6.11 -23.21 -23.84
C GLY A 295 -4.93 -22.30 -23.50
N TYR A 296 -5.02 -21.46 -22.47
CA TYR A 296 -3.89 -20.70 -21.97
C TYR A 296 -2.95 -21.60 -21.15
N ALA A 297 -1.65 -21.27 -21.15
CA ALA A 297 -0.67 -21.91 -20.28
C ALA A 297 -0.98 -21.66 -18.79
N THR A 298 -0.40 -22.50 -17.92
CA THR A 298 -0.47 -22.29 -16.47
C THR A 298 0.06 -20.90 -16.12
N PRO A 299 -0.74 -20.06 -15.44
CA PRO A 299 -0.33 -18.70 -15.11
C PRO A 299 0.88 -18.68 -14.18
N THR A 300 1.80 -17.76 -14.43
CA THR A 300 2.83 -17.36 -13.47
C THR A 300 2.18 -16.70 -12.24
N ARG A 301 2.94 -16.55 -11.14
CA ARG A 301 2.43 -15.86 -9.94
C ARG A 301 2.05 -14.40 -10.23
N ASP A 302 2.83 -13.73 -11.06
CA ASP A 302 2.57 -12.34 -11.45
C ASP A 302 1.28 -12.23 -12.28
N GLU A 303 1.09 -13.12 -13.25
CA GLU A 303 -0.16 -13.21 -14.03
C GLU A 303 -1.35 -13.56 -13.14
N LEU A 304 -1.17 -14.44 -12.15
CA LEU A 304 -2.21 -14.81 -11.21
C LEU A 304 -2.65 -13.61 -10.36
N VAL A 305 -1.69 -12.80 -9.86
CA VAL A 305 -2.00 -11.58 -9.10
C VAL A 305 -2.76 -10.57 -9.96
N TYR A 306 -2.28 -10.35 -11.18
CA TYR A 306 -2.90 -9.44 -12.13
C TYR A 306 -4.33 -9.87 -12.50
N TRP A 307 -4.51 -11.12 -12.94
CA TRP A 307 -5.80 -11.63 -13.42
C TRP A 307 -6.81 -11.86 -12.31
N THR A 308 -6.37 -12.20 -11.09
CA THR A 308 -7.27 -12.24 -9.92
C THR A 308 -7.94 -10.88 -9.74
N TYR A 309 -7.18 -9.78 -9.85
CA TYR A 309 -7.74 -8.42 -9.73
C TYR A 309 -8.63 -8.03 -10.92
N VAL A 310 -8.25 -8.43 -12.14
CA VAL A 310 -9.10 -8.23 -13.31
C VAL A 310 -10.46 -8.89 -13.05
N TYR A 311 -10.48 -10.19 -12.74
CA TYR A 311 -11.70 -10.95 -12.45
C TYR A 311 -12.48 -10.42 -11.25
N TYR A 312 -11.79 -9.90 -10.24
CA TYR A 312 -12.39 -9.25 -9.09
C TYR A 312 -13.29 -8.06 -9.52
N ASN A 313 -12.79 -7.20 -10.41
CA ASN A 313 -13.53 -6.01 -10.86
C ASN A 313 -14.56 -6.28 -11.98
N VAL A 314 -14.21 -7.11 -12.95
CA VAL A 314 -15.05 -7.36 -14.13
C VAL A 314 -16.11 -8.45 -13.92
N GLY A 315 -15.93 -9.28 -12.89
CA GLY A 315 -16.77 -10.46 -12.63
C GLY A 315 -16.58 -11.59 -13.64
N GLU A 316 -17.54 -12.52 -13.67
CA GLU A 316 -17.47 -13.76 -14.48
C GLU A 316 -17.61 -13.53 -16.00
N PHE A 317 -17.96 -12.30 -16.41
CA PHE A 317 -18.38 -12.01 -17.77
C PHE A 317 -17.30 -11.34 -18.63
N ASN A 318 -16.03 -11.40 -18.20
CA ASN A 318 -14.94 -10.88 -19.01
C ASN A 318 -14.55 -11.87 -20.09
N GLY A 319 -15.29 -11.82 -21.21
CA GLY A 319 -15.04 -12.63 -22.41
C GLY A 319 -13.70 -12.36 -23.10
N GLN A 320 -12.77 -11.63 -22.47
CA GLN A 320 -11.44 -11.30 -23.02
C GLN A 320 -10.59 -12.54 -23.24
N LEU A 321 -10.58 -13.47 -22.27
CA LEU A 321 -9.85 -14.73 -22.43
C LEU A 321 -10.40 -15.53 -23.63
N LYS A 322 -11.73 -15.61 -23.78
CA LYS A 322 -12.37 -16.24 -24.94
C LYS A 322 -12.04 -15.53 -26.24
N LYS A 323 -12.18 -14.20 -26.26
CA LYS A 323 -11.97 -13.35 -27.45
C LYS A 323 -10.56 -13.47 -28.03
N TYR A 324 -9.56 -13.62 -27.15
CA TYR A 324 -8.15 -13.66 -27.53
C TYR A 324 -7.50 -15.04 -27.40
N ALA A 325 -8.30 -16.10 -27.20
CA ALA A 325 -7.81 -17.47 -27.16
C ALA A 325 -6.97 -17.79 -28.41
N GLY A 326 -5.78 -18.34 -28.20
CA GLY A 326 -4.81 -18.63 -29.27
C GLY A 326 -4.13 -17.41 -29.92
N ARG A 327 -4.51 -16.18 -29.56
CA ARG A 327 -3.98 -14.93 -30.15
C ARG A 327 -3.11 -14.10 -29.20
N ARG A 328 -3.25 -14.30 -27.89
CA ARG A 328 -2.47 -13.60 -26.86
C ARG A 328 -2.05 -14.56 -25.77
N ARG A 329 -0.92 -14.27 -25.11
CA ARG A 329 -0.50 -14.87 -23.84
C ARG A 329 -1.01 -14.03 -22.68
N LEU A 330 -1.19 -14.63 -21.50
CA LEU A 330 -1.72 -13.94 -20.32
C LEU A 330 -0.90 -12.69 -19.94
N GLY A 331 0.43 -12.76 -20.05
CA GLY A 331 1.34 -11.64 -19.82
C GLY A 331 1.27 -10.50 -20.84
N ASP A 332 0.63 -10.68 -22.01
CA ASP A 332 0.56 -9.63 -23.04
C ASP A 332 -0.26 -8.42 -22.57
N TRP A 333 -1.30 -8.65 -21.76
CA TRP A 333 -2.10 -7.59 -21.16
C TRP A 333 -1.29 -6.77 -20.15
N MET A 334 -0.44 -7.44 -19.37
CA MET A 334 0.46 -6.78 -18.42
C MET A 334 1.51 -5.94 -19.15
N ALA A 335 2.13 -6.49 -20.19
CA ALA A 335 3.15 -5.78 -20.99
C ALA A 335 2.59 -4.54 -21.70
N LYS A 336 1.30 -4.57 -22.08
CA LYS A 336 0.58 -3.44 -22.66
C LYS A 336 0.04 -2.43 -21.63
N GLY A 337 0.15 -2.73 -20.33
CA GLY A 337 -0.42 -1.88 -19.28
C GLY A 337 -1.96 -1.82 -19.30
N GLU A 338 -2.62 -2.86 -19.84
CA GLU A 338 -4.08 -2.94 -19.80
C GLU A 338 -4.55 -3.11 -18.35
N TYR A 339 -5.78 -2.65 -18.02
CA TYR A 339 -6.34 -2.68 -16.66
C TYR A 339 -5.46 -1.99 -15.60
N PRO A 340 -5.46 -0.63 -15.54
CA PRO A 340 -4.55 0.13 -14.68
C PRO A 340 -4.59 -0.24 -13.19
N ASN A 341 -5.76 -0.58 -12.64
CA ASN A 341 -5.86 -0.98 -11.24
C ASN A 341 -5.22 -2.37 -11.00
N SER A 342 -5.29 -3.29 -11.95
CA SER A 342 -4.56 -4.57 -11.88
C SER A 342 -3.04 -4.37 -11.94
N ILE A 343 -2.57 -3.38 -12.71
CA ILE A 343 -1.15 -2.98 -12.72
C ILE A 343 -0.73 -2.42 -11.37
N LYS A 344 -1.55 -1.55 -10.75
CA LYS A 344 -1.30 -1.04 -9.39
C LYS A 344 -1.21 -2.17 -8.36
N ALA A 345 -2.13 -3.14 -8.40
CA ALA A 345 -2.10 -4.31 -7.52
C ALA A 345 -0.81 -5.10 -7.70
N LEU A 346 -0.48 -5.44 -8.95
CA LEU A 346 0.71 -6.20 -9.32
C LEU A 346 2.01 -5.51 -8.89
N GLU A 347 2.16 -4.23 -9.20
CA GLU A 347 3.36 -3.46 -8.86
C GLU A 347 3.49 -3.26 -7.35
N SER A 348 2.39 -3.03 -6.64
CA SER A 348 2.42 -2.93 -5.18
C SER A 348 2.82 -4.25 -4.53
N TRP A 349 2.26 -5.37 -4.99
CA TRP A 349 2.64 -6.69 -4.50
C TRP A 349 4.11 -7.04 -4.82
N ARG A 350 4.57 -6.77 -6.06
CA ARG A 350 5.99 -6.97 -6.44
C ARG A 350 6.93 -6.13 -5.59
N MET A 351 6.56 -4.89 -5.30
CA MET A 351 7.33 -4.02 -4.41
C MET A 351 7.41 -4.61 -3.01
N LEU A 352 6.29 -5.04 -2.41
CA LEU A 352 6.27 -5.67 -1.08
C LEU A 352 7.10 -6.96 -1.03
N ARG A 353 7.04 -7.78 -2.10
CA ARG A 353 7.84 -9.00 -2.24
C ARG A 353 9.34 -8.69 -2.29
N ASP A 354 9.73 -7.72 -3.11
CA ASP A 354 11.13 -7.29 -3.25
C ASP A 354 11.64 -6.58 -1.98
N MET A 355 10.75 -5.96 -1.19
CA MET A 355 11.08 -5.45 0.14
C MET A 355 11.39 -6.56 1.15
N ALA A 356 10.87 -7.78 0.92
CA ALA A 356 11.05 -8.97 1.74
C ALA A 356 10.68 -8.76 3.23
N ILE A 357 9.60 -8.03 3.49
CA ILE A 357 9.15 -7.69 4.85
C ILE A 357 8.07 -8.63 5.40
N PHE A 358 7.39 -9.39 4.54
CA PHE A 358 6.43 -10.41 4.97
C PHE A 358 7.16 -11.71 5.31
N PRO A 359 7.08 -12.20 6.57
CA PRO A 359 7.64 -13.50 6.93
C PRO A 359 6.97 -14.61 6.12
N ARG A 360 7.78 -15.61 5.73
CA ARG A 360 7.31 -16.78 4.96
C ARG A 360 6.64 -17.82 5.84
#